data_AF-A0A8J8CZW7-F1
#
_entry.id   AF-A0A8J8CZW7-F1
#
_cell.length_a   1.000
_cell.length_b   1.000
_cell.length_c   1.000
_cell.angle_alpha   90.00
_cell.angle_beta   90.00
_cell.angle_gamma   90.00
#
_symmetry.space_group_name_H-M   'P 1'
#
loop_
_entity.id
_entity.type
_entity.pdbx_description
1 polymer ?
#
loop_
_entity_poly.entity_id
_entity_poly.type
_entity_poly.pdbx_seq_one_letter_code
_entity_poly.pdbx_strand_id
1 'polypeptide(L)'
;MYRRRVLALCGLAIIGAGCQGETADTETVTPVRSPVVSETDTGPPPAVTVTDAAVMPGVVVPGTDSITVQPANGQFLVLTTTIRGSGVDRTAFSLRFDGSTYSPETFRNGLYRDGEWGRQFTETGGPLVFNLPETGSASDTQLSWPGGKWTPPEAVRDRLQIPLPSFDITLGGPEQVTEPAKPTLSITVTNTGDTAGRYVIALNRTGPRVAYAPVGRFDGKLKPEETAVITHDGKTPYVDDTEPREVIYRLRAPKDYNDATHRIKPVDEETATES
;
A
#
# COMPACT_ATOMS: atom_id res chain seq x y z
N MET A 1 42.84 -33.46 -7.34
CA MET A 1 43.82 -32.70 -6.54
C MET A 1 43.14 -32.21 -5.27
N TYR A 2 43.67 -32.61 -4.12
CA TYR A 2 43.18 -32.29 -2.78
C TYR A 2 43.54 -30.84 -2.38
N ARG A 3 42.64 -30.15 -1.68
CA ARG A 3 42.86 -29.67 -0.30
C ARG A 3 41.57 -29.09 0.31
N ARG A 4 41.09 -29.79 1.34
CA ARG A 4 40.02 -29.39 2.26
C ARG A 4 40.62 -28.56 3.40
N ARG A 5 39.85 -27.63 3.98
CA ARG A 5 40.00 -27.23 5.38
C ARG A 5 38.62 -27.23 6.06
N VAL A 6 38.49 -28.11 7.03
CA VAL A 6 37.46 -28.24 8.06
C VAL A 6 38.18 -28.03 9.39
N LEU A 7 37.48 -27.48 10.40
CA LEU A 7 37.57 -27.76 11.85
C LEU A 7 37.12 -26.50 12.62
N ALA A 8 36.43 -26.53 13.76
CA ALA A 8 35.67 -27.56 14.47
C ALA A 8 35.02 -26.87 15.68
N LEU A 9 33.80 -27.28 16.01
CA LEU A 9 33.27 -27.17 17.37
C LEU A 9 34.11 -28.05 18.31
N CYS A 10 34.27 -27.62 19.56
CA CYS A 10 34.23 -28.51 20.73
C CYS A 10 33.91 -27.67 21.98
N GLY A 11 32.77 -27.97 22.61
CA GLY A 11 32.57 -27.68 24.03
C GLY A 11 33.18 -28.80 24.88
N LEU A 12 33.46 -28.53 26.15
CA LEU A 12 33.60 -29.55 27.19
C LEU A 12 33.49 -28.89 28.57
N ALA A 13 32.51 -29.35 29.34
CA ALA A 13 32.43 -29.17 30.78
C ALA A 13 33.14 -30.34 31.46
N ILE A 14 33.92 -30.08 32.52
CA ILE A 14 34.35 -31.09 33.50
C ILE A 14 34.28 -30.45 34.90
N ILE A 15 33.58 -31.16 35.80
CA ILE A 15 33.55 -30.96 37.26
C ILE A 15 34.66 -31.84 37.86
N GLY A 16 35.39 -31.34 38.85
CA GLY A 16 36.30 -32.15 39.67
C GLY A 16 36.70 -31.46 40.97
N ALA A 17 36.45 -32.11 42.11
CA ALA A 17 36.89 -31.71 43.44
C ALA A 17 38.21 -32.42 43.81
N GLY A 18 39.06 -31.74 44.58
CA GLY A 18 40.28 -32.33 45.17
C GLY A 18 41.08 -31.31 45.96
N CYS A 19 41.32 -31.57 47.24
CA CYS A 19 42.04 -30.72 48.19
C CYS A 19 43.55 -31.04 48.25
N GLN A 20 44.28 -30.07 48.82
CA GLN A 20 45.55 -30.14 49.58
C GLN A 20 46.86 -29.81 48.84
N GLY A 21 47.54 -28.76 49.30
CA GLY A 21 48.91 -28.40 48.90
C GLY A 21 49.25 -26.94 49.22
N GLU A 22 49.96 -26.74 50.32
CA GLU A 22 50.39 -25.48 50.95
C GLU A 22 51.61 -24.84 50.24
N THR A 23 51.53 -23.55 49.88
CA THR A 23 52.59 -22.54 50.08
C THR A 23 52.10 -21.15 49.66
N ALA A 24 52.56 -20.14 50.41
CA ALA A 24 52.13 -18.75 50.39
C ALA A 24 52.35 -18.03 49.05
N ASP A 25 51.34 -17.25 48.65
CA ASP A 25 51.51 -15.91 48.07
C ASP A 25 50.20 -15.14 48.28
N THR A 26 50.21 -14.17 49.19
CA THR A 26 49.08 -13.26 49.39
C THR A 26 49.13 -12.19 48.30
N GLU A 27 48.78 -12.55 47.07
CA GLU A 27 48.43 -11.57 46.05
C GLU A 27 47.02 -11.03 46.35
N THR A 28 46.95 -9.72 46.55
CA THR A 28 45.67 -9.02 46.71
C THR A 28 44.98 -9.02 45.35
N VAL A 29 44.13 -10.01 45.08
CA VAL A 29 43.29 -10.03 43.87
C VAL A 29 42.26 -8.91 44.02
N THR A 30 42.49 -7.81 43.31
CA THR A 30 41.49 -6.75 43.18
C THR A 30 40.36 -7.32 42.32
N PRO A 31 39.09 -7.35 42.78
CA PRO A 31 38.01 -7.89 41.96
C PRO A 31 37.88 -7.04 40.69
N VAL A 32 38.08 -7.67 39.53
CA VAL A 32 37.83 -7.04 38.23
C VAL A 32 36.35 -6.71 38.19
N ARG A 33 36.05 -5.41 38.13
CA ARG A 33 34.69 -4.87 38.04
C ARG A 33 34.03 -5.46 36.79
N SER A 34 32.97 -6.24 36.95
CA SER A 34 32.13 -6.69 35.84
C SER A 34 31.75 -5.49 34.99
N PRO A 35 31.73 -5.61 33.64
CA PRO A 35 31.29 -4.51 32.80
C PRO A 35 29.88 -4.12 33.22
N VAL A 36 29.71 -2.87 33.62
CA VAL A 36 28.38 -2.29 33.83
C VAL A 36 27.72 -2.33 32.46
N VAL A 37 26.69 -3.17 32.31
CA VAL A 37 25.78 -3.08 31.19
C VAL A 37 25.09 -1.74 31.36
N SER A 38 25.58 -0.72 30.67
CA SER A 38 24.85 0.54 30.56
C SER A 38 23.56 0.20 29.83
N GLU A 39 22.45 0.18 30.58
CA GLU A 39 21.11 0.23 29.99
C GLU A 39 21.12 1.46 29.08
N THR A 40 21.06 1.20 27.77
CA THR A 40 20.91 2.28 26.81
C THR A 40 19.52 2.81 27.04
N ASP A 41 19.42 3.96 27.70
CA ASP A 41 18.18 4.72 27.85
C ASP A 41 17.64 4.96 26.44
N THR A 42 16.66 4.16 26.06
CA THR A 42 16.10 4.12 24.70
C THR A 42 15.04 5.21 24.53
N GLY A 43 14.91 6.11 25.51
CA GLY A 43 13.84 7.08 25.58
C GLY A 43 12.49 6.41 25.85
N PRO A 44 11.42 7.22 25.99
CA PRO A 44 10.08 6.69 26.12
C PRO A 44 9.69 5.87 24.88
N PRO A 45 8.91 4.80 25.04
CA PRO A 45 8.49 3.98 23.92
C PRO A 45 7.72 4.83 22.90
N PRO A 46 7.89 4.56 21.61
CA PRO A 46 7.27 5.33 20.55
C PRO A 46 5.75 5.24 20.64
N ALA A 47 5.10 6.40 20.57
CA ALA A 47 3.66 6.52 20.60
C ALA A 47 3.11 6.42 19.17
N VAL A 48 2.46 5.31 18.86
CA VAL A 48 1.82 5.08 17.56
C VAL A 48 0.33 5.39 17.66
N THR A 49 -0.18 6.20 16.73
CA THR A 49 -1.61 6.45 16.57
C THR A 49 -2.05 5.97 15.18
N VAL A 50 -3.09 5.14 15.12
CA VAL A 50 -3.76 4.79 13.86
C VAL A 50 -4.86 5.83 13.62
N THR A 51 -4.73 6.61 12.55
CA THR A 51 -5.64 7.72 12.23
C THR A 51 -6.72 7.35 11.24
N ASP A 52 -6.49 6.32 10.42
CA ASP A 52 -7.46 5.81 9.44
C ASP A 52 -7.27 4.30 9.24
N ALA A 53 -8.36 3.61 8.92
CA ALA A 53 -8.37 2.17 8.67
C ALA A 53 -9.42 1.84 7.59
N ALA A 54 -8.97 1.26 6.49
CA ALA A 54 -9.82 0.94 5.35
C ALA A 54 -9.52 -0.45 4.79
N VAL A 55 -10.59 -1.21 4.56
CA VAL A 55 -10.54 -2.43 3.75
C VAL A 55 -10.71 -2.06 2.28
N MET A 56 -9.81 -2.55 1.42
CA MET A 56 -9.75 -2.18 0.01
C MET A 56 -9.51 -3.41 -0.88
N PRO A 57 -10.15 -3.53 -2.06
CA PRO A 57 -9.88 -4.61 -3.02
C PRO A 57 -8.50 -4.51 -3.70
N GLY A 58 -7.89 -3.33 -3.65
CA GLY A 58 -6.58 -3.05 -4.22
C GLY A 58 -6.04 -1.71 -3.71
N VAL A 59 -4.78 -1.42 -4.02
CA VAL A 59 -4.14 -0.13 -3.72
C VAL A 59 -3.53 0.45 -4.99
N VAL A 60 -3.52 1.78 -5.12
CA VAL A 60 -2.87 2.42 -6.26
C VAL A 60 -1.38 2.59 -5.97
N VAL A 61 -0.55 2.09 -6.89
CA VAL A 61 0.91 2.16 -6.82
C VAL A 61 1.48 2.94 -8.02
N PRO A 62 2.57 3.69 -7.83
CA PRO A 62 3.22 4.39 -8.93
C PRO A 62 4.15 3.46 -9.74
N GLY A 63 4.04 3.57 -11.06
CA GLY A 63 5.01 3.09 -12.05
C GLY A 63 6.08 4.14 -12.34
N THR A 64 6.63 4.17 -13.55
CA THR A 64 7.56 5.24 -13.97
C THR A 64 6.82 6.54 -14.24
N ASP A 65 5.86 6.51 -15.18
CA ASP A 65 5.09 7.70 -15.63
C ASP A 65 3.57 7.47 -15.55
N SER A 66 3.15 6.47 -14.77
CA SER A 66 1.76 6.05 -14.66
C SER A 66 1.47 5.52 -13.27
N ILE A 67 0.18 5.33 -13.00
CA ILE A 67 -0.32 4.67 -11.80
C ILE A 67 -1.11 3.43 -12.20
N THR A 68 -1.07 2.39 -11.38
CA THR A 68 -1.85 1.18 -11.58
C THR A 68 -2.49 0.75 -10.27
N VAL A 69 -3.55 -0.04 -10.36
CA VAL A 69 -4.11 -0.70 -9.19
C VAL A 69 -3.36 -2.03 -9.00
N GLN A 70 -2.68 -2.17 -7.87
CA GLN A 70 -2.16 -3.44 -7.42
C GLN A 70 -3.31 -4.21 -6.76
N PRO A 71 -3.72 -5.37 -7.30
CA PRO A 71 -4.76 -6.19 -6.68
C PRO A 71 -4.22 -6.86 -5.41
N ALA A 72 -5.11 -7.06 -4.43
CA ALA A 72 -4.86 -7.93 -3.29
C ALA A 72 -4.94 -9.42 -3.70
N ASN A 73 -4.43 -10.31 -2.85
CA ASN A 73 -4.72 -11.75 -3.00
C ASN A 73 -6.16 -12.07 -2.62
N GLY A 74 -6.71 -11.34 -1.64
CA GLY A 74 -8.13 -11.29 -1.32
C GLY A 74 -8.55 -9.85 -1.07
N GLN A 75 -8.05 -9.25 0.02
CA GLN A 75 -8.27 -7.84 0.35
C GLN A 75 -7.04 -7.21 1.01
N PHE A 76 -6.92 -5.89 0.94
CA PHE A 76 -5.96 -5.14 1.75
C PHE A 76 -6.66 -4.52 2.96
N LEU A 77 -6.04 -4.62 4.14
CA LEU A 77 -6.27 -3.67 5.24
C LEU A 77 -5.20 -2.58 5.17
N VAL A 78 -5.63 -1.35 4.89
CA VAL A 78 -4.76 -0.16 4.84
C VAL A 78 -4.99 0.66 6.09
N LEU A 79 -3.94 0.83 6.88
CA LEU A 79 -3.91 1.67 8.08
C LEU A 79 -3.05 2.89 7.82
N THR A 80 -3.51 4.07 8.22
CA THR A 80 -2.67 5.28 8.25
C THR A 80 -2.20 5.49 9.68
N THR A 81 -0.89 5.60 9.88
CA THR A 81 -0.32 5.80 11.22
C THR A 81 0.44 7.12 11.33
N THR A 82 0.46 7.67 12.54
CA THR A 82 1.41 8.71 12.95
C THR A 82 2.21 8.21 14.14
N ILE A 83 3.49 8.55 14.18
CA ILE A 83 4.43 8.10 15.20
C ILE A 83 5.07 9.33 15.85
N ARG A 84 5.09 9.33 17.18
CA ARG A 84 5.89 10.28 17.97
C ARG A 84 6.95 9.53 18.76
N GLY A 85 8.16 10.06 18.73
CA GLY A 85 9.36 9.35 19.20
C GLY A 85 10.04 8.60 18.05
N SER A 86 11.20 8.02 18.34
CA SER A 86 11.99 7.25 17.37
C SER A 86 11.84 5.75 17.62
N GLY A 87 12.27 4.94 16.64
CA GLY A 87 12.56 3.52 16.88
C GLY A 87 11.44 2.52 16.57
N VAL A 88 10.43 2.88 15.75
CA VAL A 88 9.54 1.85 15.15
C VAL A 88 9.72 1.81 13.65
N ASP A 89 10.43 0.78 13.20
CA ASP A 89 10.46 0.44 11.79
C ASP A 89 9.15 -0.20 11.36
N ARG A 90 8.82 -0.07 10.07
CA ARG A 90 7.65 -0.70 9.47
C ARG A 90 7.58 -2.21 9.77
N THR A 91 8.73 -2.89 9.79
CA THR A 91 8.82 -4.34 10.04
C THR A 91 8.56 -4.74 11.48
N ALA A 92 8.52 -3.78 12.41
CA ALA A 92 8.15 -4.02 13.80
C ALA A 92 6.64 -4.18 14.00
N PHE A 93 5.83 -3.83 12.99
CA PHE A 93 4.38 -4.01 13.01
C PHE A 93 3.99 -5.41 12.54
N SER A 94 3.02 -6.00 13.23
CA SER A 94 2.36 -7.22 12.80
C SER A 94 0.86 -7.13 13.02
N LEU A 95 0.07 -7.70 12.11
CA LEU A 95 -1.38 -7.77 12.22
C LEU A 95 -1.78 -9.22 12.43
N ARG A 96 -2.47 -9.50 13.53
CA ARG A 96 -3.18 -10.77 13.70
C ARG A 96 -4.55 -10.67 13.01
N PHE A 97 -4.93 -11.68 12.25
CA PHE A 97 -6.24 -11.82 11.60
C PHE A 97 -6.51 -13.29 11.30
N ASP A 98 -7.71 -13.77 11.63
CA ASP A 98 -8.14 -15.15 11.36
C ASP A 98 -7.13 -16.21 11.84
N GLY A 99 -6.62 -16.03 13.07
CA GLY A 99 -5.61 -16.92 13.66
C GLY A 99 -4.20 -16.85 13.04
N SER A 100 -4.00 -16.08 11.97
CA SER A 100 -2.72 -15.88 11.30
C SER A 100 -2.10 -14.52 11.62
N THR A 101 -0.79 -14.41 11.46
CA THR A 101 -0.05 -13.15 11.62
C THR A 101 0.49 -12.69 10.27
N TYR A 102 0.22 -11.45 9.92
CA TYR A 102 0.60 -10.80 8.67
C TYR A 102 1.60 -9.68 8.93
N SER A 103 2.67 -9.65 8.14
CA SER A 103 3.58 -8.51 8.07
C SER A 103 3.06 -7.47 7.07
N PRO A 104 3.37 -6.18 7.25
CA PRO A 104 3.00 -5.17 6.28
C PRO A 104 3.73 -5.38 4.96
N GLU A 105 3.01 -5.15 3.87
CA GLU A 105 3.50 -5.17 2.50
C GLU A 105 4.52 -4.06 2.25
N THR A 106 5.41 -4.31 1.28
CA THR A 106 6.42 -3.35 0.85
C THR A 106 6.18 -3.00 -0.61
N PHE A 107 5.81 -1.76 -0.88
CA PHE A 107 5.73 -1.24 -2.24
C PHE A 107 7.00 -0.46 -2.54
N ARG A 108 7.76 -0.91 -3.55
CA ARG A 108 9.05 -0.33 -3.94
C ARG A 108 8.98 1.19 -4.06
N ASN A 109 7.93 1.69 -4.71
CA ASN A 109 7.74 3.12 -4.95
C ASN A 109 6.71 3.74 -4.00
N GLY A 110 6.28 3.06 -2.93
CA GLY A 110 5.21 3.53 -2.05
C GLY A 110 3.82 3.46 -2.70
N LEU A 111 2.85 4.13 -2.09
CA LEU A 111 1.48 4.25 -2.60
C LEU A 111 1.25 5.60 -3.28
N TYR A 112 0.42 5.61 -4.31
CA TYR A 112 -0.13 6.85 -4.85
C TYR A 112 -1.43 7.19 -4.08
N ARG A 113 -1.45 8.34 -3.39
CA ARG A 113 -2.57 8.71 -2.52
C ARG A 113 -2.69 10.24 -2.41
N ASP A 114 -3.93 10.74 -2.45
CA ASP A 114 -4.24 12.17 -2.26
C ASP A 114 -3.47 13.11 -3.20
N GLY A 115 -3.24 12.67 -4.45
CA GLY A 115 -2.45 13.41 -5.44
C GLY A 115 -0.93 13.32 -5.22
N GLU A 116 -0.49 12.71 -4.12
CA GLU A 116 0.91 12.55 -3.79
C GLU A 116 1.50 11.24 -4.29
N TRP A 117 2.72 11.34 -4.80
CA TRP A 117 3.46 10.24 -5.37
C TRP A 117 4.26 9.50 -4.30
N GLY A 118 4.09 8.18 -4.27
CA GLY A 118 4.98 7.28 -3.54
C GLY A 118 5.06 7.49 -2.04
N ARG A 119 3.92 7.77 -1.40
CA ARG A 119 3.84 7.81 0.06
C ARG A 119 4.27 6.47 0.64
N GLN A 120 5.32 6.52 1.44
CA GLN A 120 5.89 5.39 2.16
C GLN A 120 5.68 5.57 3.67
N PHE A 121 5.81 4.46 4.38
CA PHE A 121 5.99 4.50 5.81
C PHE A 121 7.38 5.05 6.14
N THR A 122 7.46 6.02 7.04
CA THR A 122 8.70 6.63 7.53
C THR A 122 8.76 6.59 9.06
N GLU A 123 9.81 7.15 9.65
CA GLU A 123 9.96 7.28 11.10
C GLU A 123 8.82 8.06 11.78
N THR A 124 8.14 8.94 11.05
CA THR A 124 6.98 9.71 11.56
C THR A 124 5.64 9.01 11.33
N GLY A 125 5.67 7.81 10.76
CA GLY A 125 4.50 7.01 10.41
C GLY A 125 4.22 7.00 8.90
N GLY A 126 3.03 6.55 8.54
CA GLY A 126 2.58 6.45 7.15
C GLY A 126 1.68 5.24 6.93
N PRO A 127 1.45 4.85 5.67
CA PRO A 127 0.59 3.72 5.36
C PRO A 127 1.24 2.39 5.77
N LEU A 128 0.50 1.58 6.54
CA LEU A 128 0.73 0.15 6.72
C LEU A 128 -0.33 -0.60 5.93
N VAL A 129 0.09 -1.49 5.02
CA VAL A 129 -0.80 -2.26 4.16
C VAL A 129 -0.62 -3.73 4.46
N PHE A 130 -1.69 -4.45 4.76
CA PHE A 130 -1.65 -5.88 5.01
C PHE A 130 -2.48 -6.61 3.96
N ASN A 131 -1.88 -7.59 3.28
CA ASN A 131 -2.54 -8.43 2.28
C ASN A 131 -3.17 -9.63 2.99
N LEU A 132 -4.49 -9.70 2.95
CA LEU A 132 -5.30 -10.65 3.71
C LEU A 132 -6.11 -11.56 2.78
N PRO A 133 -6.54 -12.73 3.26
CA PRO A 133 -7.64 -13.46 2.66
C PRO A 133 -8.87 -12.56 2.52
N GLU A 134 -9.71 -12.83 1.51
CA GLU A 134 -10.88 -12.00 1.19
C GLU A 134 -11.86 -11.92 2.37
N THR A 135 -11.98 -13.00 3.14
CA THR A 135 -12.75 -13.05 4.37
C THR A 135 -12.01 -13.87 5.41
N GLY A 136 -12.28 -13.61 6.68
CA GLY A 136 -11.76 -14.38 7.81
C GLY A 136 -12.35 -13.88 9.12
N SER A 137 -12.20 -14.65 10.20
CA SER A 137 -12.69 -14.22 11.52
C SER A 137 -11.92 -12.99 11.98
N ALA A 138 -12.65 -11.92 12.29
CA ALA A 138 -12.07 -10.68 12.79
C ALA A 138 -12.13 -10.57 14.33
N SER A 139 -12.53 -11.62 15.04
CA SER A 139 -12.72 -11.59 16.50
C SER A 139 -11.42 -11.33 17.27
N ASP A 140 -10.28 -11.73 16.71
CA ASP A 140 -8.95 -11.57 17.30
C ASP A 140 -8.09 -10.53 16.56
N THR A 141 -8.68 -9.73 15.65
CA THR A 141 -7.91 -8.80 14.82
C THR A 141 -7.23 -7.74 15.66
N GLN A 142 -5.90 -7.67 15.56
CA GLN A 142 -5.10 -6.74 16.34
C GLN A 142 -3.80 -6.40 15.62
N LEU A 143 -3.52 -5.10 15.49
CA LEU A 143 -2.20 -4.60 15.15
C LEU A 143 -1.34 -4.57 16.42
N SER A 144 -0.11 -5.02 16.34
CA SER A 144 0.86 -4.97 17.43
C SER A 144 2.21 -4.42 16.94
N TRP A 145 2.93 -3.80 17.87
CA TRP A 145 4.30 -3.29 17.70
C TRP A 145 4.99 -3.25 19.07
N PRO A 146 6.32 -3.03 19.14
CA PRO A 146 7.01 -2.86 20.42
C PRO A 146 6.37 -1.74 21.25
N GLY A 147 5.86 -2.09 22.42
CA GLY A 147 5.25 -1.14 23.35
C GLY A 147 3.77 -0.83 23.11
N GLY A 148 3.09 -1.47 22.15
CA GLY A 148 1.68 -1.18 21.94
C GLY A 148 0.89 -2.18 21.09
N LYS A 149 -0.42 -2.02 21.16
CA LYS A 149 -1.39 -2.76 20.36
C LYS A 149 -2.58 -1.88 20.02
N TRP A 150 -3.21 -2.14 18.89
CA TRP A 150 -4.41 -1.46 18.43
C TRP A 150 -5.40 -2.46 17.87
N THR A 151 -6.64 -2.37 18.33
CA THR A 151 -7.74 -3.20 17.82
C THR A 151 -8.54 -2.37 16.81
N PRO A 152 -8.78 -2.86 15.58
CA PRO A 152 -9.59 -2.14 14.62
C PRO A 152 -11.00 -1.87 15.14
N PRO A 153 -11.63 -0.73 14.76
CA PRO A 153 -13.04 -0.47 15.06
C PRO A 153 -13.95 -1.58 14.57
N GLU A 154 -15.10 -1.73 15.22
CA GLU A 154 -16.11 -2.76 14.88
C GLU A 154 -16.47 -2.75 13.40
N ALA A 155 -16.78 -1.57 12.82
CA ALA A 155 -17.08 -1.44 11.40
C ALA A 155 -15.98 -1.97 10.45
N VAL A 156 -14.70 -1.92 10.87
CA VAL A 156 -13.59 -2.48 10.08
C VAL A 156 -13.56 -4.01 10.24
N ARG A 157 -13.75 -4.52 11.46
CA ARG A 157 -13.80 -5.96 11.74
C ARG A 157 -14.99 -6.63 11.06
N ASP A 158 -16.15 -6.01 11.07
CA ASP A 158 -17.33 -6.48 10.34
C ASP A 158 -17.04 -6.52 8.85
N ARG A 159 -16.40 -5.47 8.31
CA ARG A 159 -16.05 -5.46 6.89
C ARG A 159 -15.07 -6.56 6.49
N LEU A 160 -14.09 -6.88 7.33
CA LEU A 160 -13.12 -7.96 7.06
C LEU A 160 -13.76 -9.35 6.96
N GLN A 161 -14.95 -9.53 7.53
CA GLN A 161 -15.68 -10.80 7.53
C GLN A 161 -16.62 -10.95 6.33
N ILE A 162 -16.85 -9.89 5.56
CA ILE A 162 -17.81 -9.85 4.45
C ILE A 162 -17.06 -9.94 3.12
N PRO A 163 -17.48 -10.77 2.15
CA PRO A 163 -16.87 -10.83 0.82
C PRO A 163 -16.77 -9.46 0.14
N LEU A 164 -15.80 -9.28 -0.75
CA LEU A 164 -15.70 -8.06 -1.54
C LEU A 164 -16.85 -8.03 -2.57
N PRO A 165 -17.56 -6.90 -2.74
CA PRO A 165 -18.56 -6.82 -3.79
C PRO A 165 -17.91 -6.72 -5.16
N SER A 166 -18.68 -7.11 -6.16
CA SER A 166 -18.39 -6.84 -7.56
C SER A 166 -18.79 -5.42 -7.95
N PHE A 167 -17.99 -4.80 -8.81
CA PHE A 167 -18.26 -3.46 -9.35
C PHE A 167 -18.25 -3.48 -10.87
N ASP A 168 -19.30 -2.96 -11.49
CA ASP A 168 -19.23 -2.59 -12.90
C ASP A 168 -18.69 -1.16 -13.01
N ILE A 169 -17.68 -0.96 -13.85
CA ILE A 169 -16.98 0.31 -14.01
C ILE A 169 -16.91 0.65 -15.50
N THR A 170 -17.43 1.83 -15.85
CA THR A 170 -17.36 2.35 -17.21
C THR A 170 -16.69 3.72 -17.24
N LEU A 171 -16.01 4.01 -18.35
CA LEU A 171 -15.41 5.31 -18.64
C LEU A 171 -16.02 5.82 -19.94
N GLY A 172 -16.56 7.05 -19.91
CA GLY A 172 -17.13 7.71 -21.06
C GLY A 172 -16.78 9.19 -21.12
N GLY A 173 -17.15 9.81 -22.25
CA GLY A 173 -16.91 11.21 -22.56
C GLY A 173 -17.20 11.48 -24.04
N PRO A 174 -17.00 12.72 -24.51
CA PRO A 174 -17.12 13.01 -25.94
C PRO A 174 -16.04 12.25 -26.72
N GLU A 175 -16.40 11.76 -27.92
CA GLU A 175 -15.46 11.11 -28.84
C GLU A 175 -14.64 12.12 -29.64
N GLN A 176 -15.18 13.31 -29.85
CA GLN A 176 -14.57 14.39 -30.61
C GLN A 176 -14.68 15.73 -29.89
N VAL A 177 -13.65 16.56 -29.98
CA VAL A 177 -13.59 17.87 -29.34
C VAL A 177 -12.81 18.85 -30.21
N THR A 178 -13.34 20.05 -30.41
CA THR A 178 -12.62 21.15 -31.07
C THR A 178 -11.72 21.89 -30.07
N GLU A 179 -10.49 22.23 -30.47
CA GLU A 179 -9.65 23.10 -29.65
C GLU A 179 -10.27 24.48 -29.43
N PRO A 180 -10.12 25.11 -28.24
CA PRO A 180 -9.37 24.67 -27.06
C PRO A 180 -10.26 24.01 -25.98
N ALA A 181 -11.39 23.39 -26.35
CA ALA A 181 -12.38 22.93 -25.38
C ALA A 181 -11.83 21.84 -24.45
N LYS A 182 -12.20 21.89 -23.17
CA LYS A 182 -11.85 20.87 -22.18
C LYS A 182 -13.02 19.90 -22.05
N PRO A 183 -12.92 18.67 -22.57
CA PRO A 183 -14.02 17.72 -22.46
C PRO A 183 -14.23 17.26 -21.03
N THR A 184 -15.46 16.93 -20.66
CA THR A 184 -15.73 16.26 -19.39
C THR A 184 -15.74 14.75 -19.61
N LEU A 185 -14.91 14.04 -18.86
CA LEU A 185 -14.97 12.58 -18.72
C LEU A 185 -15.91 12.21 -17.58
N SER A 186 -16.52 11.04 -17.70
CA SER A 186 -17.37 10.44 -16.67
C SER A 186 -16.91 9.01 -16.39
N ILE A 187 -16.65 8.71 -15.12
CA ILE A 187 -16.45 7.35 -14.63
C ILE A 187 -17.71 6.97 -13.87
N THR A 188 -18.41 5.93 -14.33
CA THR A 188 -19.58 5.39 -13.63
C THR A 188 -19.18 4.11 -12.93
N VAL A 189 -19.50 4.00 -11.65
CA VAL A 189 -19.21 2.83 -10.82
C VAL A 189 -20.51 2.33 -10.21
N THR A 190 -20.90 1.11 -10.52
CA THR A 190 -22.10 0.47 -9.98
C THR A 190 -21.70 -0.71 -9.13
N ASN A 191 -22.19 -0.78 -7.89
CA ASN A 191 -22.05 -1.97 -7.08
C ASN A 191 -23.07 -3.03 -7.55
N THR A 192 -22.58 -4.07 -8.21
CA THR A 192 -23.41 -5.17 -8.71
C THR A 192 -23.43 -6.38 -7.77
N GLY A 193 -22.75 -6.28 -6.63
CA GLY A 193 -22.76 -7.31 -5.59
C GLY A 193 -23.80 -7.06 -4.51
N ASP A 194 -24.00 -8.07 -3.66
CA ASP A 194 -24.99 -8.05 -2.59
C ASP A 194 -24.48 -7.42 -1.28
N THR A 195 -23.23 -6.96 -1.25
CA THR A 195 -22.60 -6.38 -0.06
C THR A 195 -22.12 -4.96 -0.30
N ALA A 196 -22.06 -4.16 0.77
CA ALA A 196 -21.41 -2.86 0.68
C ALA A 196 -19.89 -3.01 0.61
N GLY A 197 -19.22 -2.15 -0.15
CA GLY A 197 -17.77 -2.18 -0.25
C GLY A 197 -17.17 -0.95 -0.89
N ARG A 198 -15.84 -0.95 -0.97
CA ARG A 198 -15.06 0.15 -1.53
C ARG A 198 -14.57 -0.22 -2.93
N TYR A 199 -14.76 0.65 -3.91
CA TYR A 199 -14.10 0.56 -5.21
C TYR A 199 -12.79 1.35 -5.20
N VAL A 200 -11.83 0.98 -6.05
CA VAL A 200 -10.54 1.68 -6.22
C VAL A 200 -10.18 1.72 -7.68
N ILE A 201 -9.87 2.90 -8.20
CA ILE A 201 -9.65 3.14 -9.63
C ILE A 201 -8.40 4.02 -9.80
N ALA A 202 -7.60 3.70 -10.82
CA ALA A 202 -6.50 4.53 -11.30
C ALA A 202 -6.78 4.97 -12.74
N LEU A 203 -6.69 6.28 -13.01
CA LEU A 203 -6.84 6.84 -14.34
C LEU A 203 -5.50 7.39 -14.83
N ASN A 204 -5.14 7.04 -16.06
CA ASN A 204 -3.96 7.55 -16.76
C ASN A 204 -4.37 8.17 -18.09
N ARG A 205 -3.51 9.03 -18.63
CA ARG A 205 -3.65 9.58 -19.97
C ARG A 205 -2.39 9.37 -20.80
N THR A 206 -2.58 9.26 -22.10
CA THR A 206 -1.54 9.43 -23.13
C THR A 206 -2.09 10.40 -24.16
N GLY A 207 -1.22 11.12 -24.87
CA GLY A 207 -1.69 12.03 -25.90
C GLY A 207 -0.62 12.97 -26.42
N PRO A 208 -1.01 14.10 -27.01
CA PRO A 208 -0.08 15.03 -27.61
C PRO A 208 0.97 15.48 -26.59
N ARG A 209 2.25 15.28 -26.92
CA ARG A 209 3.39 15.68 -26.08
C ARG A 209 3.45 14.98 -24.71
N VAL A 210 2.66 13.92 -24.49
CA VAL A 210 2.63 13.13 -23.24
C VAL A 210 2.63 11.64 -23.58
N ALA A 211 3.77 10.99 -23.36
CA ALA A 211 3.88 9.54 -23.55
C ALA A 211 2.93 8.79 -22.60
N TYR A 212 3.00 9.09 -21.29
CA TYR A 212 2.09 8.64 -20.23
C TYR A 212 2.06 9.68 -19.11
N ALA A 213 0.91 9.87 -18.46
CA ALA A 213 0.80 10.64 -17.24
C ALA A 213 -0.33 10.12 -16.33
N PRO A 214 -0.13 10.12 -15.00
CA PRO A 214 -1.20 9.90 -14.05
C PRO A 214 -2.24 11.02 -14.16
N VAL A 215 -3.51 10.65 -14.13
CA VAL A 215 -4.62 11.60 -14.05
C VAL A 215 -5.12 11.69 -12.62
N GLY A 216 -5.35 10.54 -11.99
CA GLY A 216 -5.78 10.51 -10.61
C GLY A 216 -6.17 9.12 -10.12
N ARG A 217 -6.35 9.06 -8.81
CA ARG A 217 -6.90 7.93 -8.09
C ARG A 217 -8.31 8.30 -7.62
N PHE A 218 -9.24 7.36 -7.75
CA PHE A 218 -10.60 7.51 -7.27
C PHE A 218 -10.98 6.30 -6.43
N ASP A 219 -11.55 6.54 -5.26
CA ASP A 219 -12.11 5.48 -4.42
C ASP A 219 -13.31 6.01 -3.62
N GLY A 220 -14.22 5.11 -3.29
CA GLY A 220 -15.48 5.44 -2.63
C GLY A 220 -16.19 4.19 -2.15
N LYS A 221 -17.19 4.35 -1.28
CA LYS A 221 -18.00 3.24 -0.76
C LYS A 221 -19.38 3.27 -1.40
N LEU A 222 -19.87 2.11 -1.78
CA LEU A 222 -21.21 1.93 -2.35
C LEU A 222 -21.92 0.79 -1.63
N LYS A 223 -23.20 0.97 -1.36
CA LYS A 223 -24.14 -0.10 -0.99
C LYS A 223 -24.46 -0.96 -2.23
N PRO A 224 -25.07 -2.14 -2.05
CA PRO A 224 -25.60 -2.91 -3.17
C PRO A 224 -26.49 -2.06 -4.08
N GLU A 225 -26.38 -2.24 -5.39
CA GLU A 225 -27.12 -1.53 -6.44
C GLU A 225 -26.88 -0.01 -6.53
N GLU A 226 -26.07 0.55 -5.63
CA GLU A 226 -25.74 1.98 -5.65
C GLU A 226 -24.76 2.29 -6.79
N THR A 227 -24.98 3.45 -7.42
CA THR A 227 -24.14 3.96 -8.51
C THR A 227 -23.51 5.30 -8.12
N ALA A 228 -22.21 5.44 -8.33
CA ALA A 228 -21.50 6.72 -8.28
C ALA A 228 -21.08 7.17 -9.68
N VAL A 229 -21.19 8.47 -9.92
CA VAL A 229 -20.67 9.12 -11.13
C VAL A 229 -19.59 10.12 -10.72
N ILE A 230 -18.39 9.92 -11.26
CA ILE A 230 -17.22 10.77 -11.01
C ILE A 230 -16.92 11.53 -12.30
N THR A 231 -16.89 12.85 -12.23
CA THR A 231 -16.52 13.69 -13.37
C THR A 231 -15.05 14.11 -13.30
N HIS A 232 -14.41 14.22 -14.45
CA HIS A 232 -13.03 14.71 -14.56
C HIS A 232 -12.85 15.58 -15.80
N ASP A 233 -12.19 16.72 -15.64
CA ASP A 233 -11.84 17.58 -16.76
C ASP A 233 -10.73 16.94 -17.60
N GLY A 234 -11.12 16.50 -18.79
CA GLY A 234 -10.23 15.97 -19.80
C GLY A 234 -9.34 17.03 -20.42
N LYS A 235 -8.43 16.54 -21.27
CA LYS A 235 -7.44 17.32 -21.99
C LYS A 235 -7.85 17.36 -23.44
N THR A 236 -7.72 18.54 -24.01
CA THR A 236 -8.04 18.78 -25.40
C THR A 236 -7.10 17.95 -26.29
N PRO A 237 -7.61 17.31 -27.36
CA PRO A 237 -6.78 16.77 -28.44
C PRO A 237 -5.97 17.90 -29.08
N TYR A 238 -4.91 17.53 -29.80
CA TYR A 238 -4.03 18.51 -30.47
C TYR A 238 -4.09 18.33 -31.98
N VAL A 239 -4.29 19.42 -32.71
CA VAL A 239 -4.15 19.46 -34.17
C VAL A 239 -2.80 20.10 -34.50
N ASP A 240 -1.94 19.38 -35.21
CA ASP A 240 -0.74 19.93 -35.86
C ASP A 240 -0.94 19.85 -37.37
N ASP A 241 -0.12 20.58 -38.12
CA ASP A 241 -0.12 20.60 -39.60
C ASP A 241 0.29 19.25 -40.22
N THR A 242 0.58 18.23 -39.41
CA THR A 242 1.10 16.92 -39.85
C THR A 242 0.16 15.77 -39.58
N GLU A 243 -0.40 15.61 -38.37
CA GLU A 243 -1.43 14.60 -38.05
C GLU A 243 -2.25 15.02 -36.81
N PRO A 244 -3.59 14.76 -36.79
CA PRO A 244 -4.41 14.94 -35.60
C PRO A 244 -3.97 13.99 -34.47
N ARG A 245 -3.74 14.52 -33.28
CA ARG A 245 -3.27 13.76 -32.11
C ARG A 245 -4.38 13.60 -31.08
N GLU A 246 -4.88 12.37 -30.98
CA GLU A 246 -5.89 11.98 -29.99
C GLU A 246 -5.33 11.97 -28.55
N VAL A 247 -6.24 12.17 -27.58
CA VAL A 247 -5.97 11.90 -26.17
C VAL A 247 -6.65 10.58 -25.80
N ILE A 248 -5.89 9.69 -25.17
CA ILE A 248 -6.38 8.37 -24.74
C ILE A 248 -6.32 8.30 -23.22
N TYR A 249 -7.45 8.00 -22.61
CA TYR A 249 -7.60 7.73 -21.19
C TYR A 249 -7.67 6.24 -20.95
N ARG A 250 -6.93 5.76 -19.94
CA ARG A 250 -6.90 4.34 -19.54
C ARG A 250 -7.24 4.23 -18.07
N LEU A 251 -8.38 3.62 -17.78
CA LEU A 251 -8.86 3.29 -16.46
C LEU A 251 -8.35 1.89 -16.08
N ARG A 252 -7.85 1.76 -14.85
CA ARG A 252 -7.46 0.49 -14.23
C ARG A 252 -8.22 0.27 -12.94
N ALA A 253 -8.69 -0.94 -12.72
CA ALA A 253 -9.34 -1.39 -11.49
C ALA A 253 -8.68 -2.71 -10.98
N PRO A 254 -8.93 -3.15 -9.73
CA PRO A 254 -8.51 -4.48 -9.27
C PRO A 254 -9.08 -5.59 -10.17
N LYS A 255 -8.41 -6.75 -10.18
CA LYS A 255 -8.70 -7.96 -10.99
C LYS A 255 -10.20 -8.18 -11.27
N ASP A 256 -10.48 -8.63 -12.49
CA ASP A 256 -11.78 -9.02 -13.06
C ASP A 256 -12.79 -7.89 -13.32
N TYR A 257 -12.41 -6.62 -13.12
CA TYR A 257 -13.30 -5.48 -13.38
C TYR A 257 -12.71 -4.53 -14.42
N ASN A 258 -13.40 -4.51 -15.57
CA ASN A 258 -13.42 -3.53 -16.66
C ASN A 258 -12.31 -2.47 -16.67
N ASP A 259 -11.11 -2.87 -17.10
CA ASP A 259 -10.17 -1.92 -17.70
C ASP A 259 -10.88 -1.22 -18.86
N ALA A 260 -11.01 0.10 -18.78
CA ALA A 260 -11.72 0.88 -19.79
C ALA A 260 -10.74 1.83 -20.49
N THR A 261 -10.96 2.02 -21.79
CA THR A 261 -10.21 3.00 -22.59
C THR A 261 -11.17 3.94 -23.26
N HIS A 262 -10.96 5.25 -23.09
CA HIS A 262 -11.72 6.28 -23.78
C HIS A 262 -10.79 7.11 -24.66
N ARG A 263 -11.20 7.38 -25.90
CA ARG A 263 -10.41 8.16 -26.87
C ARG A 263 -11.16 9.43 -27.25
N ILE A 264 -10.42 10.52 -27.32
CA ILE A 264 -10.92 11.81 -27.75
C ILE A 264 -10.09 12.27 -28.94
N LYS A 265 -10.73 12.38 -30.09
CA LYS A 265 -10.14 12.88 -31.34
C LYS A 265 -10.41 14.38 -31.50
N PRO A 266 -9.56 15.11 -32.24
CA PRO A 266 -9.98 16.42 -32.73
C PRO A 266 -11.14 16.26 -33.72
N VAL A 267 -11.97 17.30 -33.87
CA VAL A 267 -12.97 17.36 -34.95
C VAL A 267 -12.24 17.58 -36.27
N ASP A 268 -12.50 16.76 -37.27
CA ASP A 268 -11.96 16.93 -38.62
C ASP A 268 -12.62 18.16 -39.28
N GLU A 269 -11.82 19.13 -39.75
CA GLU A 269 -12.31 20.36 -40.41
C GLU A 269 -13.17 20.05 -41.66
N GLU A 270 -13.01 18.87 -42.26
CA GLU A 270 -13.72 18.48 -43.49
C GLU A 270 -15.22 18.20 -43.28
N THR A 271 -15.65 17.92 -42.04
CA THR A 271 -17.08 17.73 -41.71
C THR A 271 -17.82 19.03 -41.37
N ALA A 272 -17.15 20.17 -41.30
CA ALA A 272 -17.76 21.45 -40.92
C ALA A 272 -18.42 22.20 -42.09
N THR A 273 -18.38 21.67 -43.32
CA THR A 273 -18.82 22.40 -44.53
C THR A 273 -20.10 21.89 -45.20
N GLU A 274 -20.84 20.97 -44.59
CA GLU A 274 -22.20 20.63 -45.06
C GLU A 274 -23.25 21.00 -44.00
N SER A 275 -23.68 22.26 -44.03
CA SER A 275 -24.92 22.75 -43.41
C SER A 275 -25.48 23.90 -44.22
#